data_AF-A0AAV2J240-F1
#
_entry.id   AF-A0AAV2J240-F1
#
_cell.length_a   1.000
_cell.length_b   1.000
_cell.length_c   1.000
_cell.angle_alpha   90.00
_cell.angle_beta   90.00
_cell.angle_gamma   90.00
#
_symmetry.space_group_name_H-M   'P 1'
#
loop_
_entity.id
_entity.type
_entity.pdbx_description
1 polymer ?
#
loop_
_entity_poly.entity_id
_entity_poly.type
_entity_poly.pdbx_seq_one_letter_code
_entity_poly.pdbx_strand_id
1 'polypeptide(L)'
;MNLWLLLLSNALVVVCQTDPFVLSGDGNTETEATPLPEELDEDHVEDFDFSDPTDGPQTTAYRQTTKYPPTKTYDAHTETATRGPNGGDDDDDDDDDDMEHETTTKYPPTKTYVTETETPTPAYTSPEDDDEEETPPTTGPYIETPSTTPEISIKPKYCWTPWFDRDDPSGKGDYETIYHLRKENPGKICDKPHGMQVQTISGLPASSTGNSFYKNDLTTGFICRNRDQKNGRCLDYKVRFWCPCVPECWTQWFDVDDPTGTGDWETLTFLRLHYPGKICKRPLEIEAQTTAGVPAAATGQNFYRIDTDVGLICRNHEQKIHRQCFDYRVRFRCPYEFCYPQPCWTRWFDRDDPSGSGDWETLFALRAEFPGQICNSPLEIQVLTTSGNSVASTGNVITASNTAVGFICENKNQKKWKKCADFKVRFRCPDAFCSDDICWTSWYDRDDPSGTGDWELLTDLRKENPNQICDTPLYIDVRTVDSNQPITQTGQQHHIYSPTEGFACRNDAQKGCRCQDYKVRFGCPCNCTVHLEDPLQIYGP
;
A
#
# COMPACT_ATOMS: atom_id res chain seq x y z
N MET A 1 -76.54 18.04 -17.46
CA MET A 1 -76.10 16.92 -18.32
C MET A 1 -74.58 16.85 -18.25
N ASN A 2 -74.02 15.65 -18.19
CA ASN A 2 -72.59 15.41 -17.93
C ASN A 2 -71.74 15.49 -19.20
N LEU A 3 -70.49 15.97 -19.08
CA LEU A 3 -69.27 15.16 -19.29
C LEU A 3 -68.05 15.89 -18.67
N TRP A 4 -67.05 15.15 -18.17
CA TRP A 4 -65.99 15.66 -17.28
C TRP A 4 -64.55 15.51 -17.83
N LEU A 5 -63.76 16.59 -17.63
CA LEU A 5 -62.34 16.77 -17.22
C LEU A 5 -61.24 15.74 -17.64
N LEU A 6 -60.11 16.13 -18.27
CA LEU A 6 -58.93 16.95 -17.83
C LEU A 6 -58.08 16.29 -16.71
N LEU A 7 -56.75 16.38 -16.59
CA LEU A 7 -55.52 16.58 -17.43
C LEU A 7 -54.32 16.70 -16.42
N LEU A 8 -53.11 16.29 -16.84
CA LEU A 8 -51.77 16.74 -16.38
C LEU A 8 -51.12 16.36 -15.00
N SER A 9 -49.86 15.91 -15.15
CA SER A 9 -48.60 15.97 -14.36
C SER A 9 -48.52 16.54 -12.93
N ASN A 10 -47.84 15.83 -12.01
CA ASN A 10 -46.46 16.13 -11.55
C ASN A 10 -45.96 15.30 -10.33
N ALA A 11 -44.63 15.19 -10.25
CA ALA A 11 -43.72 14.99 -9.08
C ALA A 11 -44.19 14.29 -7.79
N LEU A 12 -43.33 13.38 -7.29
CA LEU A 12 -43.25 13.04 -5.86
C LEU A 12 -41.91 13.51 -5.29
N VAL A 13 -41.97 14.39 -4.29
CA VAL A 13 -40.86 14.70 -3.38
C VAL A 13 -41.11 13.91 -2.10
N VAL A 14 -40.08 13.24 -1.56
CA VAL A 14 -40.13 12.64 -0.22
C VAL A 14 -38.97 13.20 0.59
N VAL A 15 -39.31 13.88 1.68
CA VAL A 15 -38.39 14.42 2.68
C VAL A 15 -38.29 13.42 3.83
N CYS A 16 -37.08 13.15 4.32
CA CYS A 16 -36.86 12.36 5.54
C CYS A 16 -36.72 13.29 6.74
N GLN A 17 -37.49 13.07 7.81
CA GLN A 17 -37.23 13.66 9.12
C GLN A 17 -37.79 12.80 10.27
N THR A 18 -36.86 12.28 11.08
CA THR A 18 -36.84 12.09 12.55
C THR A 18 -38.12 11.82 13.37
N ASP A 19 -38.00 10.81 14.25
CA ASP A 19 -38.76 10.48 15.48
C ASP A 19 -39.06 11.69 16.42
N PRO A 20 -39.92 11.61 17.50
CA PRO A 20 -40.34 10.41 18.25
C PRO A 20 -41.78 10.36 18.87
N PHE A 21 -41.99 9.35 19.74
CA PHE A 21 -42.90 9.28 20.94
C PHE A 21 -44.26 8.53 20.89
N VAL A 22 -44.24 7.29 21.43
CA VAL A 22 -45.13 6.64 22.43
C VAL A 22 -46.66 6.90 22.43
N LEU A 23 -47.48 5.81 22.35
CA LEU A 23 -48.46 5.41 23.39
C LEU A 23 -49.23 4.09 23.11
N SER A 24 -49.19 3.16 24.10
CA SER A 24 -50.21 2.21 24.61
C SER A 24 -51.26 1.50 23.71
N GLY A 25 -51.50 0.20 23.97
CA GLY A 25 -52.88 -0.36 23.96
C GLY A 25 -53.09 -1.84 23.55
N ASP A 26 -52.94 -2.76 24.51
CA ASP A 26 -53.71 -4.01 24.76
C ASP A 26 -54.05 -5.05 23.65
N GLY A 27 -53.83 -6.35 23.95
CA GLY A 27 -54.38 -7.49 23.19
C GLY A 27 -53.75 -8.87 23.45
N ASN A 28 -54.05 -9.52 24.58
CA ASN A 28 -53.53 -10.85 24.97
C ASN A 28 -54.05 -12.03 24.13
N THR A 29 -53.19 -13.07 23.96
CA THR A 29 -53.33 -14.49 24.42
C THR A 29 -52.07 -15.25 23.96
N GLU A 30 -51.15 -15.64 24.84
CA GLU A 30 -51.05 -16.98 25.50
C GLU A 30 -50.96 -18.15 24.49
N THR A 31 -49.92 -18.99 24.49
CA THR A 31 -49.51 -19.90 25.60
C THR A 31 -48.00 -20.03 25.90
N GLU A 32 -47.73 -20.48 27.14
CA GLU A 32 -46.47 -20.80 27.88
C GLU A 32 -45.35 -21.54 27.10
N ALA A 33 -44.03 -21.34 27.35
CA ALA A 33 -43.20 -21.37 28.58
C ALA A 33 -42.94 -22.80 29.11
N THR A 34 -41.70 -23.24 29.39
CA THR A 34 -40.85 -22.84 30.54
C THR A 34 -39.33 -23.09 30.35
N PRO A 35 -38.47 -22.29 31.01
CA PRO A 35 -37.11 -22.67 31.42
C PRO A 35 -36.91 -22.56 32.96
N LEU A 36 -35.70 -22.92 33.45
CA LEU A 36 -35.10 -22.82 34.82
C LEU A 36 -34.66 -24.19 35.41
N PRO A 37 -33.75 -24.26 36.41
CA PRO A 37 -33.13 -23.16 37.17
C PRO A 37 -31.60 -23.08 37.17
N GLU A 38 -31.16 -21.91 37.64
CA GLU A 38 -29.85 -21.57 38.18
C GLU A 38 -29.92 -21.81 39.70
N GLU A 39 -28.90 -22.43 40.33
CA GLU A 39 -28.81 -22.52 41.80
C GLU A 39 -27.46 -22.00 42.31
N LEU A 40 -27.55 -21.35 43.47
CA LEU A 40 -26.47 -20.83 44.28
C LEU A 40 -25.86 -21.94 45.14
N ASP A 41 -24.60 -21.77 45.54
CA ASP A 41 -24.17 -22.13 46.89
C ASP A 41 -23.09 -21.12 47.34
N GLU A 42 -23.33 -20.48 48.48
CA GLU A 42 -22.33 -19.71 49.22
C GLU A 42 -21.63 -20.64 50.22
N ASP A 43 -20.32 -20.48 50.43
CA ASP A 43 -19.69 -20.92 51.67
C ASP A 43 -18.55 -19.97 52.06
N HIS A 44 -18.37 -19.75 53.36
CA HIS A 44 -17.81 -18.51 53.91
C HIS A 44 -16.60 -18.76 54.83
N VAL A 45 -15.48 -18.06 54.54
CA VAL A 45 -14.43 -17.59 55.49
C VAL A 45 -13.60 -18.64 56.26
N GLU A 46 -12.26 -18.51 56.18
CA GLU A 46 -11.40 -18.14 57.32
C GLU A 46 -10.14 -17.41 56.84
N ASP A 47 -9.79 -16.31 57.51
CA ASP A 47 -8.53 -15.56 57.36
C ASP A 47 -7.34 -16.35 57.91
N PHE A 48 -6.13 -16.14 57.39
CA PHE A 48 -4.93 -16.07 58.24
C PHE A 48 -3.79 -15.27 57.60
N ASP A 49 -3.41 -14.19 58.28
CA ASP A 49 -2.26 -13.31 58.02
C ASP A 49 -1.01 -13.81 58.79
N PHE A 50 0.17 -13.85 58.15
CA PHE A 50 1.42 -13.25 58.71
C PHE A 50 2.69 -13.40 57.84
N SER A 51 3.38 -12.25 57.68
CA SER A 51 4.85 -12.02 57.71
C SER A 51 5.84 -12.71 56.75
N ASP A 52 6.63 -11.84 56.09
CA ASP A 52 8.05 -11.99 55.70
C ASP A 52 8.95 -12.58 56.82
N PRO A 53 10.01 -13.33 56.48
CA PRO A 53 11.33 -12.75 56.76
C PRO A 53 12.43 -13.00 55.71
N THR A 54 13.25 -11.96 55.54
CA THR A 54 14.67 -11.94 55.14
C THR A 54 15.50 -13.18 55.53
N ASP A 55 16.39 -13.67 54.64
CA ASP A 55 17.85 -13.39 54.67
C ASP A 55 18.59 -14.04 53.46
N GLY A 56 19.82 -13.59 53.17
CA GLY A 56 20.81 -14.34 52.37
C GLY A 56 21.69 -15.22 53.27
N PRO A 57 22.99 -15.49 52.95
CA PRO A 57 23.78 -15.10 51.77
C PRO A 57 24.75 -16.22 51.27
N GLN A 58 25.82 -15.84 50.53
CA GLN A 58 27.10 -16.56 50.30
C GLN A 58 27.08 -17.74 49.28
N THR A 59 27.45 -17.52 48.01
CA THR A 59 28.82 -17.52 47.42
C THR A 59 29.59 -18.86 47.39
N THR A 60 29.97 -19.29 46.18
CA THR A 60 31.28 -19.91 45.92
C THR A 60 31.90 -19.32 44.65
N ALA A 61 33.23 -19.23 44.62
CA ALA A 61 33.97 -18.58 43.54
C ALA A 61 35.10 -19.48 43.03
N TYR A 62 35.51 -19.29 41.77
CA TYR A 62 36.82 -19.75 41.29
C TYR A 62 37.57 -18.63 40.53
N ARG A 63 38.89 -18.76 40.46
CA ARG A 63 39.85 -17.67 40.68
C ARG A 63 40.78 -17.44 39.47
N GLN A 64 41.14 -16.17 39.22
CA GLN A 64 42.41 -15.70 38.60
C GLN A 64 42.70 -16.08 37.12
N THR A 65 43.40 -15.28 36.30
CA THR A 65 44.60 -14.47 36.58
C THR A 65 44.66 -13.12 35.82
N THR A 66 45.58 -12.25 36.27
CA THR A 66 45.86 -10.87 35.83
C THR A 66 46.93 -10.73 34.74
N LYS A 67 46.88 -9.67 33.91
CA LYS A 67 48.08 -8.88 33.52
C LYS A 67 47.77 -7.54 32.82
N TYR A 68 48.16 -6.44 33.48
CA TYR A 68 48.57 -5.15 32.89
C TYR A 68 50.12 -5.16 32.69
N PRO A 69 50.85 -4.13 32.20
CA PRO A 69 50.51 -2.71 31.87
C PRO A 69 51.10 -2.29 30.47
N PRO A 70 51.39 -0.99 30.11
CA PRO A 70 51.13 0.29 30.78
C PRO A 70 50.51 1.43 29.93
N THR A 71 50.19 2.52 30.62
CA THR A 71 49.67 3.81 30.14
C THR A 71 50.75 4.83 29.69
N LYS A 72 50.34 5.76 28.82
CA LYS A 72 50.85 7.15 28.71
C LYS A 72 49.64 8.05 28.35
N THR A 73 49.14 9.04 29.12
CA THR A 73 49.66 10.21 29.87
C THR A 73 49.64 11.53 29.07
N TYR A 74 48.66 12.39 29.43
CA TYR A 74 48.63 13.87 29.34
C TYR A 74 48.61 14.51 27.91
N ASP A 75 48.09 15.73 27.67
CA ASP A 75 47.79 16.87 28.54
C ASP A 75 46.50 17.65 28.18
N ALA A 76 46.14 18.67 28.97
CA ALA A 76 44.88 19.44 28.93
C ALA A 76 45.05 20.94 28.53
N HIS A 77 44.01 21.75 28.81
CA HIS A 77 43.93 23.24 28.85
C HIS A 77 43.45 23.98 27.57
N THR A 78 42.19 24.50 27.53
CA THR A 78 41.66 25.86 27.93
C THR A 78 42.04 26.97 26.93
N GLU A 79 41.22 27.98 26.57
CA GLU A 79 40.38 28.97 27.30
C GLU A 79 39.22 29.48 26.39
N THR A 80 37.95 29.62 26.83
CA THR A 80 37.24 30.81 27.40
C THR A 80 37.27 32.17 26.68
N ALA A 81 36.05 32.70 26.41
CA ALA A 81 35.58 34.11 26.35
C ALA A 81 35.79 34.94 25.03
N THR A 82 35.03 36.00 24.67
CA THR A 82 33.92 36.73 25.35
C THR A 82 32.89 37.44 24.41
N ARG A 83 31.61 37.49 24.84
CA ARG A 83 30.48 38.44 24.61
C ARG A 83 30.74 39.86 24.02
N GLY A 84 29.90 40.34 23.09
CA GLY A 84 29.69 41.78 22.77
C GLY A 84 28.73 42.07 21.57
N PRO A 85 27.94 43.19 21.50
CA PRO A 85 26.65 43.23 20.76
C PRO A 85 26.42 44.44 19.79
N ASN A 86 25.16 44.57 19.30
CA ASN A 86 24.51 45.60 18.43
C ASN A 86 24.56 45.31 16.91
N GLY A 87 23.58 45.69 16.07
CA GLY A 87 22.26 46.34 16.29
C GLY A 87 21.86 47.32 15.16
N GLY A 88 20.56 47.46 14.85
CA GLY A 88 20.00 48.33 13.78
C GLY A 88 19.85 47.58 12.44
N ASP A 89 18.69 47.46 11.77
CA ASP A 89 17.51 48.32 11.51
C ASP A 89 17.63 49.18 10.22
N ASP A 90 16.48 49.41 9.57
CA ASP A 90 16.19 50.29 8.41
C ASP A 90 16.76 49.85 7.02
N ASP A 91 16.12 50.10 5.87
CA ASP A 91 14.69 50.17 5.44
C ASP A 91 14.65 50.29 3.89
N ASP A 92 13.46 50.07 3.31
CA ASP A 92 12.92 50.68 2.06
C ASP A 92 13.41 50.38 0.61
N ASP A 93 12.37 50.40 -0.26
CA ASP A 93 12.26 50.77 -1.68
C ASP A 93 12.77 49.88 -2.85
N ASP A 94 11.78 49.25 -3.51
CA ASP A 94 11.38 49.41 -4.93
C ASP A 94 12.41 49.87 -5.98
N ASP A 95 12.52 49.10 -7.07
CA ASP A 95 12.12 49.57 -8.42
C ASP A 95 12.16 48.42 -9.46
N ASP A 96 11.14 48.35 -10.32
CA ASP A 96 11.17 47.63 -11.60
C ASP A 96 12.03 48.41 -12.60
N ASP A 97 12.87 47.74 -13.41
CA ASP A 97 12.86 48.03 -14.85
C ASP A 97 13.49 46.94 -15.74
N ASP A 98 12.99 46.89 -16.97
CA ASP A 98 13.29 45.93 -18.02
C ASP A 98 14.47 46.39 -18.89
N MET A 99 15.46 45.53 -19.20
CA MET A 99 16.16 45.61 -20.49
C MET A 99 17.09 44.43 -20.82
N GLU A 100 17.02 44.01 -22.09
CA GLU A 100 17.89 43.05 -22.73
C GLU A 100 19.36 43.50 -22.81
N HIS A 101 20.31 42.55 -22.74
CA HIS A 101 21.46 42.59 -23.65
C HIS A 101 22.16 41.24 -23.81
N GLU A 102 22.26 40.75 -25.05
CA GLU A 102 23.16 39.65 -25.41
C GLU A 102 24.63 40.01 -25.16
N THR A 103 25.42 39.08 -24.61
CA THR A 103 26.84 38.96 -24.96
C THR A 103 27.31 37.51 -25.02
N THR A 104 27.87 37.12 -26.16
CA THR A 104 28.41 35.78 -26.42
C THR A 104 29.86 35.63 -25.92
N THR A 105 30.21 34.51 -25.29
CA THR A 105 31.61 34.02 -25.27
C THR A 105 31.70 32.52 -25.57
N LYS A 106 32.72 32.14 -26.35
CA LYS A 106 32.96 30.79 -26.91
C LYS A 106 33.85 29.94 -26.01
N TYR A 107 33.80 28.61 -26.21
CA TYR A 107 34.89 27.61 -26.39
C TYR A 107 34.50 26.23 -25.77
N PRO A 108 35.06 25.08 -26.23
CA PRO A 108 34.75 24.45 -27.53
C PRO A 108 34.32 22.95 -27.38
N PRO A 109 33.72 22.33 -28.42
CA PRO A 109 33.27 20.93 -28.35
C PRO A 109 34.38 19.90 -28.63
N THR A 110 34.22 18.72 -28.03
CA THR A 110 35.12 17.56 -28.10
C THR A 110 35.08 16.85 -29.47
N LYS A 111 36.22 16.32 -29.92
CA LYS A 111 36.34 15.56 -31.18
C LYS A 111 35.83 14.13 -31.05
N THR A 112 35.13 13.65 -32.08
CA THR A 112 34.98 12.22 -32.39
C THR A 112 35.39 11.96 -33.84
N TYR A 113 36.12 10.87 -34.07
CA TYR A 113 36.64 10.51 -35.38
C TYR A 113 35.61 9.69 -36.17
N VAL A 114 35.45 10.00 -37.45
CA VAL A 114 34.75 9.18 -38.43
C VAL A 114 35.80 8.64 -39.40
N THR A 115 35.74 7.34 -39.71
CA THR A 115 36.65 6.70 -40.68
C THR A 115 35.85 6.28 -41.90
N GLU A 116 36.10 6.94 -43.03
CA GLU A 116 35.54 6.54 -44.33
C GLU A 116 36.32 5.36 -44.92
N THR A 117 35.66 4.56 -45.76
CA THR A 117 36.33 3.63 -46.68
C THR A 117 35.58 3.65 -48.00
N GLU A 118 36.29 3.90 -49.11
CA GLU A 118 35.68 4.17 -50.41
C GLU A 118 35.56 2.93 -51.33
N THR A 119 34.71 3.10 -52.36
CA THR A 119 34.75 2.49 -53.71
C THR A 119 34.43 0.99 -53.92
N PRO A 120 34.04 0.58 -55.16
CA PRO A 120 33.57 1.37 -56.32
C PRO A 120 32.23 0.88 -56.95
N THR A 121 31.58 1.80 -57.67
CA THR A 121 30.48 1.52 -58.61
C THR A 121 30.96 0.92 -59.94
N PRO A 122 30.11 0.14 -60.64
CA PRO A 122 30.11 0.11 -62.10
C PRO A 122 28.80 0.68 -62.70
N ALA A 123 28.80 0.91 -64.01
CA ALA A 123 27.94 1.90 -64.68
C ALA A 123 26.94 1.30 -65.70
N TYR A 124 25.79 1.98 -65.84
CA TYR A 124 24.91 2.08 -67.04
C TYR A 124 24.37 0.81 -67.72
N THR A 125 23.03 0.70 -67.82
CA THR A 125 22.27 0.79 -69.10
C THR A 125 20.75 0.75 -68.89
N SER A 126 19.99 1.26 -69.87
CA SER A 126 18.52 1.31 -70.01
C SER A 126 18.22 1.83 -71.44
N PRO A 127 17.02 1.63 -72.04
CA PRO A 127 15.90 0.71 -71.73
C PRO A 127 15.68 -0.35 -72.85
N GLU A 128 14.77 -1.30 -72.65
CA GLU A 128 13.75 -1.74 -73.64
C GLU A 128 12.53 -2.30 -72.86
N ASP A 129 11.31 -2.14 -73.40
CA ASP A 129 10.03 -2.58 -72.81
C ASP A 129 9.76 -4.07 -73.10
N ASP A 130 9.05 -4.77 -72.21
CA ASP A 130 8.10 -5.84 -72.55
C ASP A 130 7.21 -6.18 -71.33
N ASP A 131 5.91 -6.41 -71.58
CA ASP A 131 4.90 -6.80 -70.57
C ASP A 131 5.07 -8.26 -70.12
N GLU A 132 4.98 -8.58 -68.81
CA GLU A 132 4.28 -9.79 -68.32
C GLU A 132 4.08 -9.88 -66.78
N GLU A 133 2.82 -10.11 -66.39
CA GLU A 133 2.25 -10.78 -65.21
C GLU A 133 3.00 -10.80 -63.84
N GLU A 134 2.51 -10.02 -62.86
CA GLU A 134 3.02 -10.02 -61.47
C GLU A 134 2.80 -11.37 -60.73
N THR A 135 3.89 -11.93 -60.21
CA THR A 135 3.86 -12.96 -59.16
C THR A 135 4.16 -12.35 -57.78
N PRO A 136 3.61 -12.88 -56.67
CA PRO A 136 3.68 -12.22 -55.38
C PRO A 136 5.10 -12.27 -54.77
N PRO A 137 5.59 -11.17 -54.16
CA PRO A 137 6.96 -11.11 -53.66
C PRO A 137 7.19 -12.01 -52.43
N THR A 138 8.28 -12.77 -52.50
CA THR A 138 8.84 -13.62 -51.44
C THR A 138 9.02 -12.88 -50.12
N THR A 139 8.57 -13.50 -49.02
CA THR A 139 8.82 -13.03 -47.65
C THR A 139 10.31 -13.00 -47.35
N GLY A 140 10.85 -11.81 -47.04
CA GLY A 140 12.17 -11.67 -46.45
C GLY A 140 12.26 -12.31 -45.05
N PRO A 141 13.47 -12.67 -44.57
CA PRO A 141 13.63 -13.31 -43.27
C PRO A 141 13.27 -12.33 -42.15
N TYR A 142 12.25 -12.67 -41.37
CA TYR A 142 11.92 -11.96 -40.14
C TYR A 142 13.09 -12.12 -39.15
N ILE A 143 13.66 -11.01 -38.67
CA ILE A 143 14.60 -11.05 -37.56
C ILE A 143 13.78 -11.29 -36.30
N GLU A 144 13.65 -12.56 -35.91
CA GLU A 144 13.16 -12.92 -34.58
C GLU A 144 14.10 -12.31 -33.54
N THR A 145 13.60 -11.32 -32.81
CA THR A 145 14.24 -10.86 -31.57
C THR A 145 13.91 -11.91 -30.50
N PRO A 146 14.87 -12.70 -30.00
CA PRO A 146 14.56 -13.74 -29.04
C PRO A 146 14.15 -13.09 -27.72
N SER A 147 12.85 -13.16 -27.39
CA SER A 147 12.30 -12.78 -26.10
C SER A 147 12.67 -13.83 -25.02
N THR A 148 13.96 -14.04 -24.82
CA THR A 148 14.51 -14.82 -23.71
C THR A 148 14.46 -13.95 -22.46
N THR A 149 13.26 -13.72 -21.93
CA THR A 149 13.11 -13.32 -20.54
C THR A 149 13.63 -14.49 -19.71
N PRO A 150 14.71 -14.34 -18.93
CA PRO A 150 15.17 -15.43 -18.08
C PRO A 150 14.10 -15.67 -17.01
N GLU A 151 13.45 -16.83 -17.05
CA GLU A 151 12.68 -17.31 -15.88
C GLU A 151 13.67 -17.49 -14.74
N ILE A 152 13.78 -16.46 -13.88
CA ILE A 152 14.51 -16.57 -12.63
C ILE A 152 13.76 -17.59 -11.79
N SER A 153 14.27 -18.82 -11.76
CA SER A 153 13.75 -19.89 -10.91
C SER A 153 14.07 -19.59 -9.45
N ILE A 154 13.36 -18.62 -8.88
CA ILE A 154 13.36 -18.32 -7.46
C ILE A 154 12.66 -19.49 -6.77
N LYS A 155 13.43 -20.53 -6.45
CA LYS A 155 12.96 -21.58 -5.54
C LYS A 155 12.52 -20.88 -4.26
N PRO A 156 11.25 -21.03 -3.82
CA PRO A 156 10.79 -20.36 -2.62
C PRO A 156 11.69 -20.76 -1.45
N LYS A 157 12.31 -19.77 -0.81
CA LYS A 157 12.99 -19.98 0.46
C LYS A 157 11.92 -20.35 1.49
N TYR A 158 12.25 -21.23 2.43
CA TYR A 158 11.34 -21.59 3.50
C TYR A 158 11.93 -21.26 4.87
N CYS A 159 11.03 -20.87 5.77
CA CYS A 159 11.32 -20.36 7.09
C CYS A 159 10.46 -21.11 8.12
N TRP A 160 11.01 -21.32 9.31
CA TRP A 160 10.20 -21.70 10.46
C TRP A 160 9.47 -20.46 10.98
N THR A 161 8.19 -20.60 11.31
CA THR A 161 7.48 -19.61 12.13
C THR A 161 8.11 -19.52 13.53
N PRO A 162 7.73 -18.50 14.33
CA PRO A 162 7.82 -18.58 15.77
C PRO A 162 7.17 -19.86 16.32
N TRP A 163 7.49 -20.18 17.58
CA TRP A 163 6.76 -21.20 18.33
C TRP A 163 5.41 -20.65 18.78
N PHE A 164 4.38 -21.47 18.66
CA PHE A 164 3.04 -21.25 19.19
C PHE A 164 2.74 -22.29 20.26
N ASP A 165 2.06 -21.84 21.29
CA ASP A 165 1.76 -22.50 22.55
C ASP A 165 0.45 -21.86 23.01
N ARG A 166 -0.63 -22.64 22.98
CA ARG A 166 -2.02 -22.14 23.05
C ARG A 166 -2.88 -22.97 24.00
N ASP A 167 -2.56 -24.23 24.24
CA ASP A 167 -3.33 -25.11 25.12
C ASP A 167 -2.41 -25.97 26.01
N ASP A 168 -2.55 -25.81 27.32
CA ASP A 168 -1.77 -26.58 28.29
C ASP A 168 -2.33 -28.02 28.45
N PRO A 169 -1.62 -28.97 29.09
CA PRO A 169 -2.09 -30.36 29.21
C PRO A 169 -3.18 -30.57 30.29
N SER A 170 -3.86 -29.53 30.75
CA SER A 170 -5.00 -29.65 31.66
C SER A 170 -6.24 -30.25 30.96
N GLY A 171 -7.33 -30.41 31.71
CA GLY A 171 -8.59 -30.94 31.17
C GLY A 171 -8.43 -32.24 30.37
N LYS A 172 -8.59 -32.14 29.04
CA LYS A 172 -8.62 -33.29 28.12
C LYS A 172 -7.26 -33.63 27.48
N GLY A 173 -6.24 -32.81 27.70
CA GLY A 173 -4.93 -32.88 27.04
C GLY A 173 -4.60 -31.54 26.37
N ASP A 174 -3.61 -31.57 25.49
CA ASP A 174 -2.97 -30.42 24.83
C ASP A 174 -3.35 -30.42 23.33
N TYR A 175 -3.85 -29.28 22.84
CA TYR A 175 -4.50 -29.14 21.53
C TYR A 175 -3.97 -27.97 20.69
N GLU A 176 -2.69 -28.03 20.30
CA GLU A 176 -2.04 -27.18 19.31
C GLU A 176 -2.57 -27.35 17.86
N THR A 177 -3.85 -27.05 17.68
CA THR A 177 -4.60 -27.21 16.43
C THR A 177 -4.42 -26.02 15.49
N ILE A 178 -4.10 -26.29 14.21
CA ILE A 178 -3.75 -25.23 13.24
C ILE A 178 -4.89 -24.23 12.97
N TYR A 179 -6.15 -24.66 13.13
CA TYR A 179 -7.33 -23.79 13.01
C TYR A 179 -7.36 -22.69 14.08
N HIS A 180 -7.26 -23.07 15.37
CA HIS A 180 -7.26 -22.11 16.47
C HIS A 180 -6.00 -21.23 16.42
N LEU A 181 -4.84 -21.84 16.17
CA LEU A 181 -3.58 -21.10 16.03
C LEU A 181 -3.63 -20.03 14.94
N ARG A 182 -4.22 -20.29 13.77
CA ARG A 182 -4.42 -19.27 12.72
C ARG A 182 -5.42 -18.19 13.11
N LYS A 183 -6.48 -18.54 13.85
CA LYS A 183 -7.51 -17.60 14.32
C LYS A 183 -6.93 -16.63 15.35
N GLU A 184 -6.11 -17.14 16.26
CA GLU A 184 -5.45 -16.36 17.32
C GLU A 184 -4.19 -15.65 16.81
N ASN A 185 -3.54 -16.16 15.75
CA ASN A 185 -2.35 -15.56 15.12
C ASN A 185 -2.55 -15.26 13.61
N PRO A 186 -3.45 -14.32 13.22
CA PRO A 186 -3.77 -14.07 11.82
C PRO A 186 -2.53 -13.80 10.95
N GLY A 187 -2.40 -14.52 9.83
CA GLY A 187 -1.29 -14.36 8.88
C GLY A 187 0.12 -14.60 9.42
N LYS A 188 0.30 -15.15 10.63
CA LYS A 188 1.62 -15.61 11.14
C LYS A 188 1.92 -17.06 10.74
N ILE A 189 0.90 -17.82 10.32
CA ILE A 189 0.98 -19.20 9.82
C ILE A 189 0.41 -19.22 8.40
N CYS A 190 1.18 -19.71 7.43
CA CYS A 190 0.77 -19.81 6.04
C CYS A 190 -0.38 -20.83 5.84
N ASP A 191 -1.20 -20.63 4.80
CA ASP A 191 -2.36 -21.50 4.48
C ASP A 191 -2.00 -22.96 4.21
N LYS A 192 -0.80 -23.21 3.68
CA LYS A 192 -0.27 -24.55 3.36
C LYS A 192 1.15 -24.70 3.90
N PRO A 193 1.32 -25.09 5.17
CA PRO A 193 2.62 -25.48 5.72
C PRO A 193 3.21 -26.64 4.92
N HIS A 194 4.53 -26.63 4.80
CA HIS A 194 5.31 -27.72 4.17
C HIS A 194 5.88 -28.69 5.20
N GLY A 195 5.82 -28.32 6.48
CA GLY A 195 6.25 -29.11 7.61
C GLY A 195 5.78 -28.49 8.92
N MET A 196 5.89 -29.26 9.99
CA MET A 196 5.58 -28.85 11.37
C MET A 196 6.61 -29.49 12.28
N GLN A 197 7.06 -28.74 13.28
CA GLN A 197 7.90 -29.25 14.35
C GLN A 197 7.12 -29.12 15.65
N VAL A 198 7.16 -30.17 16.46
CA VAL A 198 6.53 -30.21 17.79
C VAL A 198 7.59 -30.58 18.82
N GLN A 199 7.64 -29.82 19.90
CA GLN A 199 8.49 -30.10 21.05
C GLN A 199 7.78 -29.67 22.33
N THR A 200 8.21 -30.20 23.46
CA THR A 200 7.75 -29.72 24.77
C THR A 200 8.19 -28.27 25.02
N ILE A 201 7.60 -27.59 26.00
CA ILE A 201 8.02 -26.23 26.38
C ILE A 201 9.52 -26.16 26.74
N SER A 202 10.05 -27.23 27.34
CA SER A 202 11.48 -27.42 27.65
C SER A 202 12.38 -27.83 26.47
N GLY A 203 11.83 -27.97 25.27
CA GLY A 203 12.58 -28.20 24.02
C GLY A 203 12.83 -29.67 23.66
N LEU A 204 12.30 -30.64 24.41
CA LEU A 204 12.40 -32.05 24.02
C LEU A 204 11.49 -32.34 22.81
N PRO A 205 12.01 -32.89 21.68
CA PRO A 205 11.20 -33.24 20.51
C PRO A 205 10.08 -34.21 20.87
N ALA A 206 8.88 -34.00 20.32
CA ALA A 206 7.71 -34.80 20.69
C ALA A 206 7.92 -36.32 20.52
N SER A 207 8.61 -36.73 19.45
CA SER A 207 8.99 -38.13 19.18
C SER A 207 9.81 -38.81 20.29
N SER A 208 10.49 -38.04 21.15
CA SER A 208 11.35 -38.56 22.23
C SER A 208 10.63 -38.63 23.59
N THR A 209 9.38 -38.16 23.68
CA THR A 209 8.65 -38.04 24.96
C THR A 209 7.91 -39.30 25.41
N GLY A 210 7.64 -40.23 24.51
CA GLY A 210 6.86 -41.45 24.79
C GLY A 210 5.35 -41.24 24.98
N ASN A 211 4.84 -40.02 24.81
CA ASN A 211 3.40 -39.75 24.70
C ASN A 211 2.83 -40.30 23.37
N SER A 212 1.54 -40.62 23.37
CA SER A 212 0.79 -41.07 22.20
C SER A 212 -0.02 -39.90 21.62
N PHE A 213 0.25 -39.54 20.36
CA PHE A 213 -0.39 -38.39 19.72
C PHE A 213 -1.60 -38.83 18.91
N TYR A 214 -2.76 -38.22 19.16
CA TYR A 214 -3.95 -38.49 18.37
C TYR A 214 -3.85 -37.88 16.98
N LYS A 215 -3.23 -36.70 16.89
CA LYS A 215 -2.95 -35.97 15.65
C LYS A 215 -1.57 -35.34 15.71
N ASN A 216 -0.88 -35.36 14.59
CA ASN A 216 0.43 -34.74 14.37
C ASN A 216 0.62 -34.60 12.85
N ASP A 217 -0.21 -33.76 12.22
CA ASP A 217 -0.28 -33.58 10.78
C ASP A 217 -0.58 -32.13 10.38
N LEU A 218 -0.21 -31.75 9.16
CA LEU A 218 -0.28 -30.35 8.69
C LEU A 218 -1.71 -29.83 8.44
N THR A 219 -2.71 -30.73 8.43
CA THR A 219 -4.12 -30.38 8.21
C THR A 219 -4.82 -30.08 9.52
N THR A 220 -4.48 -30.81 10.58
CA THR A 220 -5.11 -30.71 11.90
C THR A 220 -4.28 -29.89 12.90
N GLY A 221 -2.95 -29.93 12.77
CA GLY A 221 -2.01 -29.52 13.81
C GLY A 221 -1.60 -30.71 14.69
N PHE A 222 -1.29 -30.42 15.95
CA PHE A 222 -0.92 -31.40 16.95
C PHE A 222 -2.04 -31.54 18.00
N ILE A 223 -2.30 -32.78 18.43
CA ILE A 223 -3.25 -33.08 19.51
C ILE A 223 -2.71 -34.25 20.34
N CYS A 224 -2.39 -33.96 21.61
CA CYS A 224 -2.19 -34.95 22.64
C CYS A 224 -3.45 -35.03 23.52
N ARG A 225 -3.99 -36.24 23.78
CA ARG A 225 -5.15 -36.39 24.67
C ARG A 225 -4.75 -37.16 25.92
N ASN A 226 -5.13 -36.65 27.10
CA ASN A 226 -4.81 -37.25 28.40
C ASN A 226 -5.24 -38.73 28.48
N ARG A 227 -6.40 -39.07 27.89
CA ARG A 227 -6.94 -40.45 27.83
C ARG A 227 -6.12 -41.45 27.02
N ASP A 228 -5.24 -40.98 26.11
CA ASP A 228 -4.41 -41.85 25.27
C ASP A 228 -3.04 -42.12 25.92
N GLN A 229 -2.73 -41.49 27.07
CA GLN A 229 -1.42 -41.56 27.71
C GLN A 229 -1.35 -42.65 28.79
N LYS A 230 -0.23 -43.38 28.86
CA LYS A 230 0.01 -44.44 29.87
C LYS A 230 0.02 -43.93 31.32
N ASN A 231 0.46 -42.69 31.51
CA ASN A 231 0.46 -41.95 32.77
C ASN A 231 -0.80 -41.09 32.96
N GLY A 232 -1.78 -41.17 32.05
CA GLY A 232 -3.04 -40.41 32.10
C GLY A 232 -2.91 -38.89 31.84
N ARG A 233 -1.72 -38.37 31.50
CA ARG A 233 -1.51 -36.94 31.27
C ARG A 233 -0.47 -36.67 30.17
N CYS A 234 -0.82 -35.77 29.26
CA CYS A 234 0.09 -35.20 28.27
C CYS A 234 1.21 -34.39 28.93
N LEU A 235 2.35 -34.33 28.26
CA LEU A 235 3.28 -33.22 28.46
C LEU A 235 2.73 -31.95 27.78
N ASP A 236 3.42 -30.85 28.05
CA ASP A 236 3.10 -29.49 27.61
C ASP A 236 3.93 -29.17 26.35
N TYR A 237 3.27 -28.95 25.21
CA TYR A 237 3.87 -28.86 23.88
C TYR A 237 3.63 -27.54 23.18
N LYS A 238 4.60 -27.18 22.33
CA LYS A 238 4.54 -26.05 21.41
C LYS A 238 4.87 -26.49 19.99
N VAL A 239 4.23 -25.85 19.03
CA VAL A 239 4.37 -26.14 17.59
C VAL A 239 4.97 -24.98 16.83
N ARG A 240 5.65 -25.27 15.72
CA ARG A 240 5.96 -24.27 14.69
C ARG A 240 5.87 -24.88 13.30
N PHE A 241 5.61 -24.04 12.31
CA PHE A 241 5.33 -24.45 10.94
C PHE A 241 6.46 -24.05 10.01
N TRP A 242 6.80 -24.95 9.08
CA TRP A 242 7.73 -24.68 7.99
C TRP A 242 6.89 -24.09 6.85
N CYS A 243 6.96 -22.77 6.68
CA CYS A 243 6.22 -22.03 5.68
C CYS A 243 7.17 -21.49 4.60
N PRO A 244 6.69 -21.18 3.38
CA PRO A 244 7.44 -20.29 2.50
C PRO A 244 7.81 -19.05 3.31
N CYS A 245 9.08 -18.63 3.26
CA CYS A 245 9.42 -17.31 3.73
C CYS A 245 8.62 -16.35 2.85
N VAL A 246 7.73 -15.56 3.42
CA VAL A 246 7.70 -14.17 2.97
C VAL A 246 9.14 -13.69 3.13
N PRO A 247 9.79 -13.15 2.08
CA PRO A 247 10.99 -12.39 2.32
C PRO A 247 10.63 -11.22 3.26
N GLU A 248 11.61 -10.57 3.85
CA GLU A 248 11.37 -9.51 4.81
C GLU A 248 12.33 -8.35 4.53
N CYS A 249 11.96 -7.19 5.02
CA CYS A 249 12.66 -5.94 4.79
C CYS A 249 12.61 -5.10 6.06
N TRP A 250 13.70 -4.38 6.32
CA TRP A 250 13.66 -3.28 7.28
C TRP A 250 13.15 -2.03 6.56
N THR A 251 12.27 -1.29 7.22
CA THR A 251 11.99 0.10 6.83
C THR A 251 13.24 0.96 6.98
N GLN A 252 13.18 2.20 6.49
CA GLN A 252 14.07 3.26 6.99
C GLN A 252 13.88 3.47 8.50
N TRP A 253 14.80 4.23 9.09
CA TRP A 253 14.64 4.75 10.45
C TRP A 253 13.65 5.93 10.43
N PHE A 254 12.84 6.01 11.48
CA PHE A 254 11.82 7.02 11.73
C PHE A 254 12.08 7.64 13.11
N ASP A 255 11.75 8.92 13.21
CA ASP A 255 12.22 9.85 14.24
C ASP A 255 11.25 11.06 14.19
N VAL A 256 10.38 11.21 15.19
CA VAL A 256 9.24 12.14 15.20
C VAL A 256 9.18 12.97 16.49
N ASP A 257 9.62 12.40 17.61
CA ASP A 257 9.62 13.06 18.92
C ASP A 257 11.05 13.20 19.46
N ASP A 258 11.31 14.26 20.23
CA ASP A 258 12.62 14.50 20.85
C ASP A 258 12.54 14.23 22.36
N PRO A 259 13.66 14.04 23.10
CA PRO A 259 13.61 13.67 24.51
C PRO A 259 13.25 14.85 25.44
N THR A 260 12.68 15.96 24.93
CA THR A 260 12.22 17.08 25.77
C THR A 260 10.93 16.74 26.51
N GLY A 261 10.40 17.68 27.29
CA GLY A 261 9.16 17.49 28.05
C GLY A 261 9.15 16.22 28.91
N THR A 262 8.35 15.22 28.50
CA THR A 262 8.03 14.04 29.33
C THR A 262 8.87 12.79 29.05
N GLY A 263 9.58 12.73 27.92
CA GLY A 263 10.22 11.52 27.42
C GLY A 263 10.52 11.64 25.93
N ASP A 264 10.75 10.50 25.31
CA ASP A 264 10.86 10.33 23.85
C ASP A 264 9.84 9.25 23.44
N TRP A 265 8.96 9.60 22.50
CA TRP A 265 7.72 8.92 22.18
C TRP A 265 7.58 8.52 20.69
N GLU A 266 8.54 7.75 20.20
CA GLU A 266 8.51 7.02 18.92
C GLU A 266 7.38 5.95 18.81
N THR A 267 6.13 6.37 18.96
CA THR A 267 4.95 5.49 18.94
C THR A 267 4.48 5.20 17.52
N LEU A 268 4.11 3.94 17.27
CA LEU A 268 3.67 3.45 15.96
C LEU A 268 2.47 4.20 15.38
N THR A 269 1.62 4.79 16.23
CA THR A 269 0.48 5.61 15.81
C THR A 269 0.93 6.95 15.22
N PHE A 270 1.76 7.71 15.94
CA PHE A 270 2.28 8.99 15.43
C PHE A 270 3.23 8.78 14.24
N LEU A 271 4.06 7.74 14.27
CA LEU A 271 4.96 7.40 13.15
C LEU A 271 4.19 7.07 11.86
N ARG A 272 3.02 6.42 11.94
CA ARG A 272 2.16 6.17 10.78
C ARG A 272 1.42 7.41 10.28
N LEU A 273 1.09 8.34 11.18
CA LEU A 273 0.49 9.62 10.83
C LEU A 273 1.50 10.51 10.09
N HIS A 274 2.73 10.60 10.60
CA HIS A 274 3.80 11.42 10.02
C HIS A 274 4.42 10.78 8.75
N TYR A 275 4.46 9.45 8.67
CA TYR A 275 5.00 8.71 7.52
C TYR A 275 3.94 7.77 6.89
N PRO A 276 2.88 8.32 6.27
CA PRO A 276 1.79 7.52 5.71
C PRO A 276 2.30 6.54 4.66
N GLY A 277 1.84 5.29 4.76
CA GLY A 277 2.24 4.19 3.88
C GLY A 277 3.71 3.75 4.00
N LYS A 278 4.51 4.28 4.93
CA LYS A 278 5.94 3.90 5.10
C LYS A 278 6.18 2.81 6.14
N ILE A 279 5.16 2.47 6.95
CA ILE A 279 5.22 1.38 7.93
C ILE A 279 4.05 0.43 7.70
N CYS A 280 4.33 -0.87 7.55
CA CYS A 280 3.32 -1.90 7.32
C CYS A 280 2.27 -1.94 8.44
N LYS A 281 1.02 -2.29 8.10
CA LYS A 281 -0.12 -2.38 9.04
C LYS A 281 0.14 -3.30 10.25
N ARG A 282 1.04 -4.28 10.12
CA ARG A 282 1.47 -5.18 11.20
C ARG A 282 2.97 -5.46 11.10
N PRO A 283 3.82 -4.72 11.83
CA PRO A 283 5.24 -5.02 11.94
C PRO A 283 5.51 -6.44 12.46
N LEU A 284 6.65 -6.98 12.07
CA LEU A 284 7.13 -8.30 12.48
C LEU A 284 8.18 -8.21 13.59
N GLU A 285 8.92 -7.10 13.64
CA GLU A 285 9.93 -6.76 14.64
C GLU A 285 10.12 -5.24 14.68
N ILE A 286 10.64 -4.73 15.79
CA ILE A 286 11.09 -3.34 15.95
C ILE A 286 12.57 -3.35 16.34
N GLU A 287 13.35 -2.45 15.75
CA GLU A 287 14.66 -2.07 16.26
C GLU A 287 14.61 -0.60 16.71
N ALA A 288 15.31 -0.29 17.80
CA ALA A 288 15.49 1.07 18.28
C ALA A 288 16.96 1.35 18.59
N GLN A 289 17.41 2.55 18.27
CA GLN A 289 18.75 3.06 18.57
C GLN A 289 18.68 4.56 18.79
N THR A 290 19.68 5.14 19.44
CA THR A 290 19.78 6.61 19.50
C THR A 290 19.97 7.18 18.09
N THR A 291 19.71 8.47 17.89
CA THR A 291 20.01 9.16 16.62
C THR A 291 21.49 9.06 16.25
N ALA A 292 22.38 9.05 17.26
CA ALA A 292 23.81 8.72 17.14
C ALA A 292 24.16 7.24 16.81
N GLY A 293 23.17 6.33 16.71
CA GLY A 293 23.36 4.93 16.31
C GLY A 293 23.72 3.95 17.43
N VAL A 294 23.52 4.30 18.70
CA VAL A 294 23.74 3.38 19.83
C VAL A 294 22.48 2.52 20.05
N PRO A 295 22.54 1.18 19.95
CA PRO A 295 21.36 0.33 20.13
C PRO A 295 20.69 0.57 21.49
N ALA A 296 19.36 0.63 21.54
CA ALA A 296 18.60 0.97 22.74
C ALA A 296 19.00 0.11 23.96
N ALA A 297 19.12 -1.20 23.76
CA ALA A 297 19.55 -2.15 24.80
C ALA A 297 20.97 -1.91 25.37
N ALA A 298 21.84 -1.19 24.64
CA ALA A 298 23.20 -0.85 25.07
C ALA A 298 23.27 0.48 25.84
N THR A 299 22.22 1.30 25.84
CA THR A 299 22.21 2.63 26.49
C THR A 299 22.04 2.58 28.01
N GLY A 300 21.51 1.46 28.56
CA GLY A 300 21.22 1.33 29.98
C GLY A 300 20.00 2.14 30.47
N GLN A 301 19.23 2.74 29.56
CA GLN A 301 17.98 3.44 29.88
C GLN A 301 16.82 2.46 30.11
N ASN A 302 15.80 2.93 30.84
CA ASN A 302 14.61 2.16 31.17
C ASN A 302 13.49 2.50 30.19
N PHE A 303 13.05 1.53 29.39
CA PHE A 303 11.98 1.72 28.40
C PHE A 303 10.64 1.25 28.96
N TYR A 304 9.61 2.07 28.81
CA TYR A 304 8.25 1.67 29.18
C TYR A 304 7.68 0.67 28.16
N ARG A 305 7.95 0.90 26.86
CA ARG A 305 7.63 -0.02 25.75
C ARG A 305 8.72 0.04 24.68
N ILE A 306 8.92 -1.09 24.01
CA ILE A 306 9.70 -1.26 22.77
C ILE A 306 9.17 -2.52 22.07
N ASP A 307 8.08 -2.36 21.33
CA ASP A 307 7.38 -3.46 20.67
C ASP A 307 6.71 -3.05 19.35
N THR A 308 6.20 -4.04 18.61
CA THR A 308 5.63 -3.89 17.28
C THR A 308 4.21 -3.33 17.23
N ASP A 309 3.55 -3.18 18.38
CA ASP A 309 2.16 -2.74 18.48
C ASP A 309 2.06 -1.29 18.99
N VAL A 310 2.98 -0.89 19.88
CA VAL A 310 3.07 0.44 20.48
C VAL A 310 4.16 1.31 19.85
N GLY A 311 5.30 0.73 19.44
CA GLY A 311 6.52 1.48 19.11
C GLY A 311 7.50 1.52 20.29
N LEU A 312 8.30 2.60 20.39
CA LEU A 312 9.15 2.88 21.55
C LEU A 312 8.50 3.97 22.41
N ILE A 313 8.63 3.82 23.73
CA ILE A 313 8.31 4.86 24.72
C ILE A 313 9.42 4.85 25.77
N CYS A 314 10.23 5.90 25.79
CA CYS A 314 11.12 6.23 26.90
C CYS A 314 10.50 7.39 27.70
N ARG A 315 10.50 7.33 29.04
CA ARG A 315 9.99 8.43 29.88
C ARG A 315 11.08 9.04 30.74
N ASN A 316 11.21 10.36 30.73
CA ASN A 316 12.24 11.10 31.45
C ASN A 316 12.24 10.78 32.96
N HIS A 317 11.05 10.73 33.57
CA HIS A 317 10.90 10.47 35.00
C HIS A 317 11.26 9.02 35.43
N GLU A 318 11.30 8.08 34.49
CA GLU A 318 11.70 6.68 34.75
C GLU A 318 13.22 6.48 34.63
N GLN A 319 13.98 7.48 34.16
CA GLN A 319 15.42 7.39 33.97
C GLN A 319 16.22 7.65 35.25
N LYS A 320 16.95 6.62 35.71
CA LYS A 320 17.81 6.70 36.91
C LYS A 320 19.11 7.47 36.67
N ILE A 321 19.63 7.44 35.44
CA ILE A 321 20.88 8.09 35.03
C ILE A 321 20.49 9.23 34.08
N HIS A 322 21.09 10.41 34.26
CA HIS A 322 20.78 11.67 33.56
C HIS A 322 19.35 12.24 33.72
N ARG A 323 18.36 11.45 34.18
CA ARG A 323 16.94 11.86 34.36
C ARG A 323 16.24 12.37 33.08
N GLN A 324 16.80 12.04 31.94
CA GLN A 324 16.27 12.34 30.62
C GLN A 324 16.55 11.16 29.70
N CYS A 325 15.64 10.88 28.79
CA CYS A 325 15.84 9.94 27.71
C CYS A 325 16.97 10.42 26.78
N PHE A 326 17.63 9.48 26.12
CA PHE A 326 18.32 9.82 24.88
C PHE A 326 17.29 10.03 23.78
N ASP A 327 17.75 10.65 22.72
CA ASP A 327 17.07 10.89 21.46
C ASP A 327 17.13 9.59 20.62
N TYR A 328 16.00 8.87 20.50
CA TYR A 328 15.87 7.58 19.81
C TYR A 328 15.12 7.69 18.49
N ARG A 329 15.44 6.74 17.61
CA ARG A 329 14.74 6.50 16.35
C ARG A 329 14.48 5.01 16.20
N VAL A 330 13.37 4.67 15.57
CA VAL A 330 12.93 3.28 15.41
C VAL A 330 12.86 2.86 13.95
N ARG A 331 12.95 1.56 13.69
CA ARG A 331 12.59 0.98 12.40
C ARG A 331 11.87 -0.34 12.60
N PHE A 332 11.09 -0.73 11.60
CA PHE A 332 10.23 -1.91 11.66
C PHE A 332 10.65 -2.93 10.61
N ARG A 333 10.64 -4.21 10.97
CA ARG A 333 10.74 -5.29 9.99
C ARG A 333 9.33 -5.56 9.46
N CYS A 334 9.17 -5.46 8.15
CA CYS A 334 7.91 -5.68 7.46
C CYS A 334 8.00 -6.88 6.51
N PRO A 335 6.85 -7.48 6.13
CA PRO A 335 6.81 -8.44 5.03
C PRO A 335 7.36 -7.80 3.75
N TYR A 336 8.05 -8.58 2.90
CA TYR A 336 8.64 -8.06 1.66
C TYR A 336 7.60 -7.49 0.69
N GLU A 337 6.40 -8.04 0.65
CA GLU A 337 5.25 -7.49 -0.09
C GLU A 337 4.93 -6.03 0.31
N PHE A 338 5.41 -5.55 1.47
CA PHE A 338 5.26 -4.15 1.87
C PHE A 338 6.41 -3.23 1.41
N CYS A 339 7.66 -3.72 1.32
CA CYS A 339 8.78 -2.89 0.84
C CYS A 339 9.09 -3.06 -0.64
N TYR A 340 8.59 -4.14 -1.24
CA TYR A 340 8.73 -4.49 -2.65
C TYR A 340 7.35 -4.88 -3.18
N PRO A 341 6.41 -3.92 -3.22
CA PRO A 341 5.01 -4.23 -3.36
C PRO A 341 4.72 -4.70 -4.78
N GLN A 342 4.04 -5.84 -4.91
CA GLN A 342 4.03 -6.60 -6.15
C GLN A 342 2.93 -6.09 -7.11
N PRO A 343 3.29 -5.72 -8.36
CA PRO A 343 2.30 -5.23 -9.31
C PRO A 343 1.21 -6.29 -9.59
N CYS A 344 -0.04 -5.96 -9.29
CA CYS A 344 -1.17 -6.87 -9.44
C CYS A 344 -1.76 -6.83 -10.86
N TRP A 345 -2.49 -7.89 -11.23
CA TRP A 345 -3.31 -7.90 -12.43
C TRP A 345 -4.72 -7.39 -12.13
N THR A 346 -5.24 -6.50 -12.97
CA THR A 346 -6.67 -6.19 -13.01
C THR A 346 -7.48 -7.44 -13.37
N ARG A 347 -8.81 -7.34 -13.23
CA ARG A 347 -9.73 -8.25 -13.93
C ARG A 347 -9.54 -8.16 -15.45
N TRP A 348 -10.12 -9.11 -16.17
CA TRP A 348 -10.31 -8.99 -17.61
C TRP A 348 -11.38 -7.93 -17.93
N PHE A 349 -11.10 -7.17 -18.98
CA PHE A 349 -11.99 -6.22 -19.63
C PHE A 349 -12.15 -6.63 -21.09
N ASP A 350 -13.34 -6.37 -21.58
CA ASP A 350 -13.90 -6.83 -22.83
C ASP A 350 -15.02 -5.83 -23.09
N ARG A 351 -14.86 -5.02 -24.12
CA ARG A 351 -15.69 -3.85 -24.40
C ARG A 351 -16.23 -3.89 -25.83
N ASP A 352 -15.40 -4.28 -26.80
CA ASP A 352 -15.64 -3.98 -28.21
C ASP A 352 -15.60 -5.26 -29.08
N ASP A 353 -16.79 -5.86 -29.30
CA ASP A 353 -16.96 -6.98 -30.23
C ASP A 353 -16.30 -6.68 -31.60
N PRO A 354 -15.70 -7.68 -32.31
CA PRO A 354 -14.99 -7.53 -33.59
C PRO A 354 -15.86 -7.14 -34.82
N SER A 355 -17.01 -6.54 -34.57
CA SER A 355 -17.94 -5.95 -35.51
C SER A 355 -17.36 -4.68 -36.17
N GLY A 356 -18.06 -4.12 -37.17
CA GLY A 356 -17.62 -2.88 -37.82
C GLY A 356 -16.15 -2.87 -38.27
N SER A 357 -15.36 -1.97 -37.70
CA SER A 357 -13.97 -1.67 -38.08
C SER A 357 -12.91 -2.60 -37.50
N GLY A 358 -13.21 -3.37 -36.45
CA GLY A 358 -12.22 -4.15 -35.71
C GLY A 358 -12.70 -4.49 -34.31
N ASP A 359 -11.75 -4.81 -33.44
CA ASP A 359 -11.89 -4.99 -31.99
C ASP A 359 -10.92 -3.98 -31.34
N TRP A 360 -11.44 -3.19 -30.41
CA TRP A 360 -10.84 -1.95 -29.92
C TRP A 360 -10.79 -1.83 -28.38
N GLU A 361 -10.10 -2.78 -27.75
CA GLU A 361 -9.74 -2.78 -26.32
C GLU A 361 -8.69 -1.69 -25.93
N THR A 362 -8.96 -0.43 -26.30
CA THR A 362 -8.08 0.70 -26.00
C THR A 362 -8.13 1.08 -24.53
N LEU A 363 -6.97 1.31 -23.92
CA LEU A 363 -6.82 1.63 -22.50
C LEU A 363 -7.61 2.88 -22.09
N PHE A 364 -7.72 3.84 -23.01
CA PHE A 364 -8.49 5.07 -22.86
C PHE A 364 -10.01 4.81 -22.77
N ALA A 365 -10.57 4.04 -23.72
CA ALA A 365 -11.99 3.68 -23.69
C ALA A 365 -12.31 2.80 -22.47
N LEU A 366 -11.41 1.87 -22.14
CA LEU A 366 -11.56 0.98 -20.99
C LEU A 366 -11.56 1.72 -19.65
N ARG A 367 -10.75 2.77 -19.47
CA ARG A 367 -10.82 3.62 -18.27
C ARG A 367 -12.10 4.46 -18.21
N ALA A 368 -12.61 4.91 -19.36
CA ALA A 368 -13.86 5.66 -19.41
C ALA A 368 -15.08 4.80 -19.04
N GLU A 369 -15.08 3.53 -19.45
CA GLU A 369 -16.14 2.56 -19.15
C GLU A 369 -16.00 1.92 -17.76
N PHE A 370 -14.76 1.70 -17.30
CA PHE A 370 -14.44 1.08 -16.02
C PHE A 370 -13.59 2.01 -15.13
N PRO A 371 -14.15 3.17 -14.71
CA PRO A 371 -13.42 4.18 -13.96
C PRO A 371 -12.88 3.62 -12.63
N GLY A 372 -11.62 3.93 -12.33
CA GLY A 372 -10.92 3.44 -11.14
C GLY A 372 -10.57 1.94 -11.15
N GLN A 373 -10.91 1.18 -12.20
CA GLN A 373 -10.60 -0.26 -12.28
C GLN A 373 -9.29 -0.57 -13.04
N ILE A 374 -8.64 0.45 -13.62
CA ILE A 374 -7.36 0.35 -14.30
C ILE A 374 -6.49 1.56 -13.90
N CYS A 375 -5.30 1.30 -13.36
CA CYS A 375 -4.30 2.30 -13.00
C CYS A 375 -3.93 3.24 -14.16
N ASN A 376 -3.49 4.46 -13.82
CA ASN A 376 -3.10 5.51 -14.77
C ASN A 376 -1.86 5.17 -15.64
N SER A 377 -0.96 4.34 -15.12
CA SER A 377 0.26 3.91 -15.83
C SER A 377 0.49 2.39 -15.67
N PRO A 378 -0.09 1.55 -16.55
CA PRO A 378 0.10 0.11 -16.50
C PRO A 378 1.53 -0.29 -16.85
N LEU A 379 2.03 -1.31 -16.16
CA LEU A 379 3.37 -1.88 -16.36
C LEU A 379 3.37 -2.96 -17.46
N GLU A 380 2.26 -3.70 -17.59
CA GLU A 380 2.11 -4.80 -18.54
C GLU A 380 0.67 -4.84 -19.08
N ILE A 381 0.47 -5.38 -20.29
CA ILE A 381 -0.83 -5.73 -20.84
C ILE A 381 -0.82 -7.21 -21.22
N GLN A 382 -1.87 -7.94 -20.86
CA GLN A 382 -2.10 -9.30 -21.33
C GLN A 382 -3.39 -9.34 -22.14
N VAL A 383 -3.36 -10.08 -23.24
CA VAL A 383 -4.48 -10.19 -24.18
C VAL A 383 -4.76 -11.66 -24.47
N LEU A 384 -6.03 -12.05 -24.43
CA LEU A 384 -6.54 -13.34 -24.86
C LEU A 384 -7.79 -13.12 -25.70
N THR A 385 -8.18 -14.12 -26.50
CA THR A 385 -9.57 -14.15 -26.99
C THR A 385 -10.55 -14.29 -25.82
N THR A 386 -11.80 -13.91 -26.01
CA THR A 386 -12.88 -14.14 -25.02
C THR A 386 -12.99 -15.62 -24.64
N SER A 387 -12.73 -16.51 -25.60
CA SER A 387 -12.61 -17.97 -25.44
C SER A 387 -11.30 -18.46 -24.77
N GLY A 388 -10.36 -17.58 -24.42
CA GLY A 388 -9.13 -17.91 -23.67
C GLY A 388 -7.91 -18.30 -24.51
N ASN A 389 -8.01 -18.33 -25.84
CA ASN A 389 -6.88 -18.63 -26.73
C ASN A 389 -5.92 -17.44 -26.84
N SER A 390 -4.63 -17.69 -27.08
CA SER A 390 -3.61 -16.64 -27.24
C SER A 390 -3.77 -15.87 -28.56
N VAL A 391 -3.32 -14.62 -28.58
CA VAL A 391 -3.32 -13.76 -29.78
C VAL A 391 -2.65 -14.46 -30.97
N ALA A 392 -1.46 -15.04 -30.78
CA ALA A 392 -0.74 -15.75 -31.84
C ALA A 392 -1.55 -16.89 -32.47
N SER A 393 -2.33 -17.65 -31.68
CA SER A 393 -3.13 -18.77 -32.16
C SER A 393 -4.26 -18.35 -33.11
N THR A 394 -4.74 -17.10 -32.99
CA THR A 394 -5.77 -16.56 -33.89
C THR A 394 -5.23 -16.32 -35.30
N GLY A 395 -3.93 -16.03 -35.43
CA GLY A 395 -3.32 -15.53 -36.66
C GLY A 395 -3.94 -14.22 -37.18
N ASN A 396 -4.44 -13.36 -36.29
CA ASN A 396 -4.81 -11.99 -36.63
C ASN A 396 -3.58 -11.07 -36.65
N VAL A 397 -3.63 -10.03 -37.48
CA VAL A 397 -2.61 -8.98 -37.55
C VAL A 397 -2.99 -7.91 -36.54
N ILE A 398 -2.16 -7.73 -35.50
CA ILE A 398 -2.44 -6.80 -34.41
C ILE A 398 -1.83 -5.44 -34.72
N THR A 399 -2.61 -4.39 -34.49
CA THR A 399 -2.25 -3.00 -34.83
C THR A 399 -1.62 -2.29 -33.63
N ALA A 400 -2.12 -2.55 -32.41
CA ALA A 400 -1.48 -2.13 -31.17
C ALA A 400 -1.69 -3.19 -30.07
N SER A 401 -0.72 -3.33 -29.17
CA SER A 401 -0.80 -4.18 -27.97
C SER A 401 0.25 -3.72 -26.96
N ASN A 402 -0.01 -2.61 -26.26
CA ASN A 402 0.91 -2.02 -25.30
C ASN A 402 0.16 -1.25 -24.18
N THR A 403 0.89 -0.83 -23.15
CA THR A 403 0.33 -0.17 -21.97
C THR A 403 0.04 1.33 -22.12
N ALA A 404 0.36 1.94 -23.26
CA ALA A 404 -0.02 3.33 -23.56
C ALA A 404 -1.34 3.41 -24.34
N VAL A 405 -1.56 2.47 -25.26
CA VAL A 405 -2.71 2.45 -26.18
C VAL A 405 -3.79 1.46 -25.75
N GLY A 406 -3.42 0.36 -25.10
CA GLY A 406 -4.25 -0.84 -24.95
C GLY A 406 -4.01 -1.82 -26.09
N PHE A 407 -5.06 -2.47 -26.56
CA PHE A 407 -5.03 -3.40 -27.68
C PHE A 407 -5.94 -2.94 -28.82
N ILE A 408 -5.51 -3.16 -30.06
CA ILE A 408 -6.26 -2.83 -31.28
C ILE A 408 -6.03 -3.92 -32.32
N CYS A 409 -7.12 -4.54 -32.78
CA CYS A 409 -7.15 -5.34 -34.00
C CYS A 409 -8.08 -4.67 -35.02
N GLU A 410 -7.55 -4.19 -36.15
CA GLU A 410 -8.40 -3.62 -37.20
C GLU A 410 -8.80 -4.68 -38.24
N ASN A 411 -10.10 -4.78 -38.56
CA ASN A 411 -10.62 -5.67 -39.61
C ASN A 411 -9.98 -5.36 -40.98
N LYS A 412 -9.64 -4.09 -41.26
CA LYS A 412 -9.03 -3.65 -42.52
C LYS A 412 -7.59 -4.18 -42.73
N ASN A 413 -6.89 -4.50 -41.64
CA ASN A 413 -5.48 -4.97 -41.64
C ASN A 413 -5.39 -6.51 -41.71
N GLN A 414 -6.53 -7.21 -41.69
CA GLN A 414 -6.57 -8.66 -41.76
C GLN A 414 -6.49 -9.18 -43.20
N LYS A 415 -6.05 -10.44 -43.37
CA LYS A 415 -6.08 -11.12 -44.68
C LYS A 415 -7.52 -11.13 -45.22
N LYS A 416 -7.67 -10.96 -46.55
CA LYS A 416 -8.96 -10.83 -47.24
C LYS A 416 -9.99 -11.85 -46.72
N TRP A 417 -11.16 -11.34 -46.30
CA TRP A 417 -12.30 -12.06 -45.68
C TRP A 417 -12.14 -12.52 -44.23
N LYS A 418 -10.96 -12.39 -43.61
CA LYS A 418 -10.78 -12.66 -42.18
C LYS A 418 -11.15 -11.42 -41.37
N LYS A 419 -11.91 -11.59 -40.28
CA LYS A 419 -12.12 -10.55 -39.26
C LYS A 419 -11.16 -10.74 -38.10
N CYS A 420 -11.06 -9.73 -37.24
CA CYS A 420 -10.51 -9.89 -35.91
C CYS A 420 -11.27 -11.00 -35.16
N ALA A 421 -10.54 -11.78 -34.38
CA ALA A 421 -11.14 -12.53 -33.30
C ALA A 421 -11.63 -11.55 -32.23
N ASP A 422 -12.41 -12.09 -31.31
CA ASP A 422 -13.02 -11.41 -30.18
C ASP A 422 -12.05 -11.48 -28.98
N PHE A 423 -11.51 -10.35 -28.54
CA PHE A 423 -10.42 -10.24 -27.57
C PHE A 423 -10.82 -9.51 -26.29
N LYS A 424 -10.16 -9.90 -25.21
CA LYS A 424 -10.24 -9.28 -23.89
C LYS A 424 -8.84 -9.02 -23.36
N VAL A 425 -8.70 -7.91 -22.65
CA VAL A 425 -7.42 -7.45 -22.08
C VAL A 425 -7.45 -7.42 -20.57
N ARG A 426 -6.27 -7.47 -19.97
CA ARG A 426 -6.07 -7.02 -18.59
C ARG A 426 -4.72 -6.35 -18.45
N PHE A 427 -4.61 -5.51 -17.44
CA PHE A 427 -3.43 -4.68 -17.20
C PHE A 427 -2.75 -5.11 -15.91
N ARG A 428 -1.42 -5.07 -15.91
CA ARG A 428 -0.65 -5.18 -14.67
C ARG A 428 -0.38 -3.80 -14.15
N CYS A 429 -0.86 -3.51 -12.96
CA CYS A 429 -0.81 -2.19 -12.36
C CYS A 429 0.24 -2.10 -11.25
N PRO A 430 0.89 -0.93 -11.07
CA PRO A 430 1.73 -0.68 -9.92
C PRO A 430 0.96 -0.94 -8.62
N ASP A 431 1.64 -1.43 -7.59
CA ASP A 431 1.00 -1.86 -6.35
C ASP A 431 0.20 -0.77 -5.63
N ALA A 432 0.54 0.52 -5.77
CA ALA A 432 -0.26 1.63 -5.24
C ALA A 432 -1.70 1.69 -5.81
N PHE A 433 -1.99 0.96 -6.89
CA PHE A 433 -3.35 0.72 -7.39
C PHE A 433 -4.04 -0.49 -6.74
N CYS A 434 -3.24 -1.42 -6.21
CA CYS A 434 -3.64 -2.73 -5.71
C CYS A 434 -3.81 -2.78 -4.19
N SER A 435 -3.17 -1.87 -3.46
CA SER A 435 -2.96 -1.96 -2.01
C SER A 435 -3.78 -1.00 -1.14
N ASP A 436 -4.45 -0.01 -1.74
CA ASP A 436 -5.25 0.98 -1.01
C ASP A 436 -6.74 0.84 -1.33
N ASP A 437 -7.57 0.88 -0.28
CA ASP A 437 -8.99 1.23 -0.42
C ASP A 437 -9.05 2.70 -0.90
N ILE A 438 -9.61 2.94 -2.09
CA ILE A 438 -9.69 4.28 -2.70
C ILE A 438 -11.02 4.93 -2.33
N CYS A 439 -10.94 6.05 -1.61
CA CYS A 439 -12.08 6.90 -1.29
C CYS A 439 -12.10 8.11 -2.23
N TRP A 440 -13.19 8.27 -2.97
CA TRP A 440 -13.40 9.39 -3.86
C TRP A 440 -13.94 10.60 -3.08
N THR A 441 -13.39 11.78 -3.36
CA THR A 441 -13.95 13.05 -2.87
C THR A 441 -15.32 13.31 -3.49
N SER A 442 -16.01 14.34 -2.97
CA SER A 442 -17.04 15.07 -3.70
C SER A 442 -16.54 15.55 -5.07
N TRP A 443 -17.48 15.88 -5.95
CA TRP A 443 -17.18 16.64 -7.17
C TRP A 443 -16.94 18.11 -6.82
N TYR A 444 -15.95 18.69 -7.48
CA TYR A 444 -15.60 20.10 -7.46
C TYR A 444 -15.75 20.67 -8.87
N ASP A 445 -16.18 21.92 -8.92
CA ASP A 445 -16.69 22.62 -10.09
C ASP A 445 -16.52 24.10 -9.75
N ARG A 446 -15.40 24.69 -10.19
CA ARG A 446 -14.87 25.96 -9.73
C ARG A 446 -14.88 27.02 -10.83
N ASP A 447 -14.59 26.64 -12.06
CA ASP A 447 -14.29 27.58 -13.15
C ASP A 447 -15.06 27.28 -14.44
N ASP A 448 -16.16 28.02 -14.65
CA ASP A 448 -16.93 28.00 -15.91
C ASP A 448 -16.00 28.20 -17.13
N PRO A 449 -16.30 27.63 -18.33
CA PRO A 449 -15.47 27.68 -19.56
C PRO A 449 -15.37 29.07 -20.25
N SER A 450 -15.56 30.13 -19.47
CA SER A 450 -15.44 31.53 -19.84
C SER A 450 -13.97 31.95 -20.07
N GLY A 451 -13.74 33.16 -20.59
CA GLY A 451 -12.38 33.66 -20.77
C GLY A 451 -11.44 32.73 -21.54
N THR A 452 -10.39 32.24 -20.88
CA THR A 452 -9.28 31.46 -21.45
C THR A 452 -9.55 29.95 -21.53
N GLY A 453 -10.55 29.42 -20.83
CA GLY A 453 -10.74 27.99 -20.67
C GLY A 453 -11.61 27.65 -19.48
N ASP A 454 -11.41 26.45 -18.95
CA ASP A 454 -12.00 25.87 -17.74
C ASP A 454 -10.83 25.28 -16.95
N TRP A 455 -10.74 25.63 -15.66
CA TRP A 455 -9.52 25.48 -14.84
C TRP A 455 -9.78 24.92 -13.42
N GLU A 456 -9.97 23.61 -13.36
CA GLU A 456 -10.10 22.81 -12.14
C GLU A 456 -8.74 22.40 -11.52
N LEU A 457 -7.90 23.39 -11.21
CA LEU A 457 -6.55 23.19 -10.65
C LEU A 457 -6.58 22.76 -9.17
N LEU A 458 -5.85 21.70 -8.83
CA LEU A 458 -5.80 21.14 -7.48
C LEU A 458 -5.30 22.15 -6.43
N THR A 459 -4.38 23.03 -6.83
CA THR A 459 -3.84 24.10 -5.97
C THR A 459 -4.89 25.08 -5.49
N ASP A 460 -5.90 25.35 -6.31
CA ASP A 460 -6.94 26.35 -6.03
C ASP A 460 -8.17 25.69 -5.42
N LEU A 461 -8.52 24.50 -5.89
CA LEU A 461 -9.53 23.64 -5.26
C LEU A 461 -9.23 23.35 -3.79
N ARG A 462 -7.96 23.17 -3.39
CA ARG A 462 -7.57 23.03 -1.98
C ARG A 462 -7.67 24.30 -1.15
N LYS A 463 -7.46 25.48 -1.75
CA LYS A 463 -7.63 26.78 -1.04
C LYS A 463 -9.10 27.02 -0.73
N GLU A 464 -9.97 26.68 -1.67
CA GLU A 464 -11.42 26.87 -1.56
C GLU A 464 -12.10 25.74 -0.76
N ASN A 465 -11.53 24.53 -0.76
CA ASN A 465 -12.04 23.35 -0.05
C ASN A 465 -10.99 22.77 0.92
N PRO A 466 -10.59 23.50 1.98
CA PRO A 466 -9.57 23.05 2.92
C PRO A 466 -9.94 21.71 3.56
N ASN A 467 -8.95 20.84 3.70
CA ASN A 467 -9.04 19.49 4.28
C ASN A 467 -10.00 18.49 3.57
N GLN A 468 -10.64 18.86 2.46
CA GLN A 468 -11.55 17.96 1.71
C GLN A 468 -10.84 17.13 0.62
N ILE A 469 -9.60 17.47 0.27
CA ILE A 469 -8.78 16.76 -0.72
C ILE A 469 -7.44 16.42 -0.08
N CYS A 470 -7.07 15.14 -0.09
CA CYS A 470 -5.82 14.65 0.50
C CYS A 470 -4.57 15.28 -0.13
N ASP A 471 -3.47 15.35 0.62
CA ASP A 471 -2.21 16.02 0.20
C ASP A 471 -1.54 15.41 -1.03
N THR A 472 -1.75 14.11 -1.28
CA THR A 472 -1.25 13.42 -2.48
C THR A 472 -2.38 12.55 -3.05
N PRO A 473 -3.24 13.11 -3.92
CA PRO A 473 -4.30 12.35 -4.56
C PRO A 473 -3.70 11.40 -5.58
N LEU A 474 -4.28 10.20 -5.66
CA LEU A 474 -3.79 9.12 -6.52
C LEU A 474 -4.50 9.10 -7.88
N TYR A 475 -5.73 9.64 -7.94
CA TYR A 475 -6.59 9.62 -9.13
C TYR A 475 -7.35 10.93 -9.32
N ILE A 476 -7.76 11.19 -10.56
CA ILE A 476 -8.70 12.25 -10.95
C ILE A 476 -9.71 11.69 -11.97
N ASP A 477 -10.99 11.97 -11.75
CA ASP A 477 -12.12 11.69 -12.65
C ASP A 477 -12.68 13.05 -13.08
N VAL A 478 -12.88 13.27 -14.39
CA VAL A 478 -13.25 14.57 -14.98
C VAL A 478 -14.43 14.39 -15.93
N ARG A 479 -15.49 15.15 -15.71
CA ARG A 479 -16.76 15.02 -16.44
C ARG A 479 -17.39 16.37 -16.72
N THR A 480 -18.18 16.48 -17.78
CA THR A 480 -18.96 17.69 -18.02
C THR A 480 -20.00 17.90 -16.92
N VAL A 481 -20.26 19.16 -16.58
CA VAL A 481 -21.25 19.54 -15.57
C VAL A 481 -22.65 19.16 -16.04
N ASP A 482 -22.98 19.48 -17.29
CA ASP A 482 -24.31 19.42 -17.92
C ASP A 482 -24.89 18.01 -18.09
N SER A 483 -24.05 17.07 -18.50
CA SER A 483 -24.43 15.75 -19.00
C SER A 483 -23.59 14.62 -18.40
N ASN A 484 -22.65 14.97 -17.51
CA ASN A 484 -21.78 14.04 -16.81
C ASN A 484 -20.94 13.15 -17.74
N GLN A 485 -20.72 13.61 -18.98
CA GLN A 485 -19.90 12.94 -19.99
C GLN A 485 -18.42 13.06 -19.60
N PRO A 486 -17.63 11.98 -19.62
CA PRO A 486 -16.20 12.11 -19.40
C PRO A 486 -15.57 12.98 -20.50
N ILE A 487 -14.54 13.77 -20.15
CA ILE A 487 -13.75 14.59 -21.11
C ILE A 487 -13.40 13.83 -22.40
N THR A 488 -13.16 12.52 -22.27
CA THR A 488 -12.83 11.59 -23.35
C THR A 488 -13.88 11.46 -24.46
N GLN A 489 -15.16 11.68 -24.17
CA GLN A 489 -16.28 11.59 -25.12
C GLN A 489 -16.63 12.93 -25.78
N THR A 490 -16.17 14.04 -25.20
CA THR A 490 -16.45 15.40 -25.69
C THR A 490 -15.71 15.76 -26.98
N GLY A 491 -14.63 15.02 -27.30
CA GLY A 491 -13.72 15.33 -28.40
C GLY A 491 -12.76 16.50 -28.12
N GLN A 492 -12.75 17.06 -26.91
CA GLN A 492 -11.95 18.23 -26.55
C GLN A 492 -10.57 17.85 -26.03
N GLN A 493 -9.58 18.71 -26.30
CA GLN A 493 -8.20 18.51 -25.86
C GLN A 493 -8.03 19.10 -24.46
N HIS A 494 -7.64 18.26 -23.50
CA HIS A 494 -7.23 18.72 -22.18
C HIS A 494 -5.80 19.24 -22.22
N HIS A 495 -5.55 20.35 -21.53
CA HIS A 495 -4.23 20.91 -21.33
C HIS A 495 -3.54 20.27 -20.11
N ILE A 496 -4.29 20.04 -19.03
CA ILE A 496 -3.86 19.33 -17.83
C ILE A 496 -4.89 18.24 -17.52
N TYR A 497 -4.43 17.04 -17.19
CA TYR A 497 -5.23 15.94 -16.64
C TYR A 497 -4.32 15.15 -15.70
N SER A 498 -4.30 15.50 -14.42
CA SER A 498 -3.28 15.04 -13.48
C SER A 498 -3.80 15.02 -12.04
N PRO A 499 -3.66 13.92 -11.28
CA PRO A 499 -4.18 13.85 -9.91
C PRO A 499 -3.42 14.76 -8.93
N THR A 500 -2.23 15.25 -9.31
CA THR A 500 -1.38 16.14 -8.49
C THR A 500 -1.39 17.60 -8.95
N GLU A 501 -2.04 17.92 -10.07
CA GLU A 501 -2.13 19.30 -10.60
C GLU A 501 -3.59 19.74 -10.84
N GLY A 502 -4.51 18.78 -11.05
CA GLY A 502 -5.92 19.03 -11.35
C GLY A 502 -6.27 18.76 -12.81
N PHE A 503 -7.19 19.53 -13.34
CA PHE A 503 -7.59 19.52 -14.75
C PHE A 503 -7.58 20.94 -15.32
N ALA A 504 -7.34 21.05 -16.62
CA ALA A 504 -7.58 22.29 -17.36
C ALA A 504 -7.93 22.00 -18.81
N CYS A 505 -8.96 22.66 -19.33
CA CYS A 505 -9.24 22.78 -20.75
C CYS A 505 -8.94 24.23 -21.17
N ARG A 506 -8.16 24.44 -22.24
CA ARG A 506 -7.94 25.80 -22.78
C ARG A 506 -8.77 26.03 -24.04
N ASN A 507 -9.40 27.20 -24.15
CA ASN A 507 -10.25 27.58 -25.27
C ASN A 507 -9.47 27.70 -26.60
N ASP A 508 -8.19 28.08 -26.56
CA ASP A 508 -7.32 28.25 -27.73
C ASP A 508 -6.83 26.91 -28.34
N ALA A 509 -6.72 25.87 -27.53
CA ALA A 509 -6.33 24.52 -27.94
C ALA A 509 -7.46 23.74 -28.64
N GLN A 510 -8.70 24.24 -28.60
CA GLN A 510 -9.86 23.52 -29.13
C GLN A 510 -10.10 23.77 -30.62
N LYS A 511 -10.41 22.71 -31.37
CA LYS A 511 -10.76 22.79 -32.80
C LYS A 511 -12.22 23.22 -33.01
N GLY A 512 -12.50 24.51 -32.81
CA GLY A 512 -13.70 25.18 -33.31
C GLY A 512 -14.85 25.41 -32.32
N CYS A 513 -14.72 24.94 -31.08
CA CYS A 513 -15.66 25.20 -29.98
C CYS A 513 -14.88 25.66 -28.74
N ARG A 514 -15.49 26.45 -27.86
CA ARG A 514 -14.95 26.64 -26.50
C ARG A 514 -14.97 25.33 -25.72
N CYS A 515 -14.20 25.28 -24.63
CA CYS A 515 -14.33 24.24 -23.62
C CYS A 515 -15.80 24.07 -23.22
N GLN A 516 -16.22 22.82 -23.02
CA GLN A 516 -17.36 22.53 -22.17
C GLN A 516 -16.99 22.82 -20.72
N ASP A 517 -18.02 22.81 -19.91
CA ASP A 517 -18.02 23.03 -18.48
C ASP A 517 -17.73 21.70 -17.77
N TYR A 518 -16.65 21.61 -16.99
CA TYR A 518 -16.11 20.39 -16.41
C TYR A 518 -15.95 20.47 -14.89
N LYS A 519 -16.37 19.38 -14.24
CA LYS A 519 -16.13 19.11 -12.82
C LYS A 519 -15.13 17.98 -12.64
N VAL A 520 -14.39 18.03 -11.54
CA VAL A 520 -13.39 17.01 -11.14
C VAL A 520 -13.71 16.38 -9.80
N ARG A 521 -13.20 15.17 -9.57
CA ARG A 521 -13.06 14.61 -8.22
C ARG A 521 -11.78 13.80 -8.11
N PHE A 522 -11.28 13.67 -6.90
CA PHE A 522 -10.00 13.04 -6.62
C PHE A 522 -10.17 11.70 -5.90
N GLY A 523 -9.34 10.72 -6.24
CA GLY A 523 -9.26 9.45 -5.52
C GLY A 523 -8.12 9.52 -4.50
N CYS A 524 -8.47 9.42 -3.21
CA CYS A 524 -7.57 9.48 -2.07
C CYS A 524 -7.50 8.11 -1.35
N PRO A 525 -6.43 7.81 -0.59
CA PRO A 525 -6.42 6.67 0.32
C PRO A 525 -7.54 6.81 1.37
N CYS A 526 -8.33 5.76 1.63
CA CYS A 526 -9.48 5.83 2.54
C CYS A 526 -9.15 6.16 4.01
N ASN A 527 -7.88 6.15 4.42
CA ASN A 527 -7.45 6.56 5.77
C ASN A 527 -7.28 8.08 5.95
N CYS A 528 -7.76 8.90 5.02
CA CYS A 528 -7.85 10.35 5.20
C CYS A 528 -8.83 10.70 6.33
N THR A 529 -8.31 10.74 7.55
CA THR A 529 -8.93 11.47 8.64
C THR A 529 -8.84 12.94 8.31
N VAL A 530 -9.96 13.53 7.91
CA VAL A 530 -10.11 14.98 7.81
C VAL A 530 -9.77 15.54 9.20
N HIS A 531 -8.73 16.35 9.30
CA HIS A 531 -8.41 17.04 10.54
C HIS A 531 -9.56 17.97 10.90
N LEU A 532 -10.40 17.53 11.83
CA LEU A 532 -11.23 18.40 12.63
C LEU A 532 -10.26 19.14 13.58
N GLU A 533 -10.15 20.44 13.42
CA GLU A 533 -9.41 21.27 14.36
C GLU A 533 -10.10 21.18 15.73
N ASP A 534 -9.36 20.75 16.76
CA ASP A 534 -9.84 20.76 18.15
C ASP A 534 -9.96 22.22 18.65
N PRO A 535 -11.17 22.71 18.99
CA PRO A 535 -11.32 24.03 19.59
C PRO A 535 -10.97 23.97 21.09
N LEU A 536 -9.69 23.99 21.42
CA LEU A 536 -9.19 24.15 22.78
C LEU A 536 -9.30 25.61 23.26
N GLN A 537 -10.49 26.05 23.65
CA GLN A 537 -10.77 27.32 24.37
C GLN A 537 -12.24 27.30 24.88
N ILE A 538 -12.65 27.70 26.10
CA ILE A 538 -12.00 28.29 27.29
C ILE A 538 -12.73 27.74 28.53
N TYR A 539 -12.04 27.37 29.61
CA TYR A 539 -12.61 27.48 30.96
C TYR A 539 -11.57 27.98 31.96
N GLY A 540 -11.93 29.06 32.66
CA GLY A 540 -11.24 29.65 33.79
C GLY A 540 -11.76 31.07 34.05
N PRO A 541 -11.63 31.60 35.28
CA PRO A 541 -11.21 30.92 36.51
C PRO A 541 -12.34 30.13 37.21
#